data_AF-A0A936EH38-F1
#
_entry.id   AF-A0A936EH38-F1
#
_cell.length_a   1.000
_cell.length_b   1.000
_cell.length_c   1.000
_cell.angle_alpha   90.00
_cell.angle_beta   90.00
_cell.angle_gamma   90.00
#
_symmetry.space_group_name_H-M   'P 1'
#
loop_
_entity.id
_entity.type
_entity.pdbx_description
1 polymer ?
#
loop_
_entity_poly.entity_id
_entity_poly.type
_entity_poly.pdbx_seq_one_letter_code
_entity_poly.pdbx_strand_id
1 'polypeptide(L)'
;MYDGRQETLNPAVVALVPLAHARSGEIGPATIVDRLMGVMIAEARRCLEEGVIKSPDDVDFALLSGAGFPAFRGGLMKYANRRG
;
A
#
# COMPACT_ATOMS: atom_id res chain seq x y z
N MET A 1 26.51 -19.92 15.99
CA MET A 1 26.63 -18.77 15.07
C MET A 1 25.64 -19.01 13.96
N TYR A 2 24.66 -18.13 13.77
CA TYR A 2 23.72 -18.26 12.66
C TYR A 2 24.42 -17.79 11.38
N ASP A 3 24.65 -18.75 10.48
CA ASP A 3 25.23 -18.48 9.17
C ASP A 3 24.17 -17.78 8.30
N GLY A 4 24.54 -16.66 7.69
CA GLY A 4 23.62 -15.73 7.04
C GLY A 4 22.85 -16.40 5.91
N ARG A 5 21.51 -16.41 5.98
CA ARG A 5 20.67 -16.86 4.87
C ARG A 5 20.98 -16.02 3.64
N GLN A 6 21.34 -16.68 2.53
CA GLN A 6 21.39 -16.02 1.23
C GLN A 6 19.97 -15.60 0.84
N GLU A 7 19.76 -14.30 0.64
CA GLU A 7 18.51 -13.71 0.15
C GLU A 7 18.34 -13.95 -1.37
N THR A 8 18.24 -15.21 -1.78
CA THR A 8 17.92 -15.56 -3.17
C THR A 8 16.41 -15.64 -3.37
N LEU A 9 15.91 -15.14 -4.50
CA LEU A 9 14.50 -15.28 -4.88
C LEU A 9 14.12 -16.76 -4.94
N ASN A 10 12.96 -17.10 -4.38
CA ASN A 10 12.45 -18.47 -4.44
C ASN A 10 12.07 -18.82 -5.90
N PRO A 11 12.70 -19.83 -6.53
CA PRO A 11 12.45 -20.17 -7.92
C PRO A 11 10.99 -20.59 -8.18
N ALA A 12 10.31 -21.17 -7.18
CA ALA A 12 8.90 -21.51 -7.30
C ALA A 12 8.01 -20.25 -7.41
N VAL A 13 8.39 -19.15 -6.75
CA VAL A 13 7.66 -17.86 -6.88
C VAL A 13 7.92 -17.24 -8.24
N VAL A 14 9.15 -17.31 -8.74
CA VAL A 14 9.52 -16.80 -10.08
C VAL A 14 8.72 -17.51 -11.17
N ALA A 15 8.51 -18.82 -11.05
CA ALA A 15 7.71 -19.60 -12.00
C ALA A 15 6.23 -19.17 -12.07
N LEU A 16 5.69 -18.52 -11.03
CA LEU A 16 4.31 -18.02 -10.99
C LEU A 16 4.14 -16.63 -11.61
N VAL A 17 5.22 -15.84 -11.71
CA VAL A 17 5.16 -14.45 -12.19
C VAL A 17 4.53 -14.32 -13.57
N PRO A 18 4.83 -15.17 -14.58
CA PRO A 18 4.22 -15.07 -15.91
C PRO A 18 2.70 -15.20 -15.90
N LEU A 19 2.13 -16.02 -15.01
CA LEU A 19 0.67 -16.19 -14.88
C LEU A 19 0.00 -14.93 -14.33
N ALA A 20 0.69 -14.18 -13.45
CA ALA A 20 0.19 -12.94 -12.88
C ALA A 20 0.45 -11.70 -13.77
N HIS A 21 1.55 -11.71 -14.54
CA HIS A 21 1.96 -10.59 -15.40
C HIS A 21 1.41 -10.64 -16.82
N ALA A 22 0.83 -11.75 -17.29
CA ALA A 22 0.35 -11.92 -18.67
C ALA A 22 -0.64 -10.83 -19.15
N ARG A 23 -1.27 -10.08 -18.23
CA ARG A 23 -2.23 -9.01 -18.55
C ARG A 23 -1.71 -7.60 -18.27
N SER A 24 -0.47 -7.45 -17.83
CA SER A 24 0.10 -6.20 -17.38
C SER A 24 1.28 -5.83 -18.27
N GLY A 25 1.13 -4.75 -19.07
CA GLY A 25 2.30 -4.11 -19.71
C GLY A 25 3.24 -3.53 -18.66
N GLU A 26 4.39 -2.98 -19.08
CA GLU A 26 5.30 -2.31 -18.14
C GLU A 26 4.57 -1.16 -17.40
N ILE A 27 4.59 -1.22 -16.07
CA ILE A 27 3.99 -0.18 -15.21
C ILE A 27 5.12 0.57 -14.54
N GLY A 28 5.18 1.89 -14.79
CA GLY A 28 6.17 2.75 -14.16
C GLY A 28 6.00 2.82 -12.63
N PRO A 29 7.09 3.01 -11.85
CA PRO A 29 7.03 3.05 -10.39
C PRO A 29 6.03 4.07 -9.83
N ALA A 30 5.94 5.26 -10.44
CA ALA A 30 4.97 6.28 -10.04
C ALA A 30 3.52 5.81 -10.22
N THR A 31 3.22 5.13 -11.33
CA THR A 31 1.89 4.57 -11.59
C THR A 31 1.53 3.45 -10.61
N ILE A 32 2.51 2.63 -10.20
CA ILE A 32 2.30 1.62 -9.15
C ILE A 32 1.88 2.29 -7.85
N VAL A 33 2.64 3.31 -7.42
CA VAL A 33 2.32 4.07 -6.21
C VAL A 33 0.94 4.70 -6.32
N ASP A 34 0.61 5.35 -7.43
CA ASP A 34 -0.67 6.03 -7.59
C ASP A 34 -1.86 5.07 -7.56
N ARG A 35 -1.74 3.89 -8.19
CA ARG A 35 -2.79 2.86 -8.15
C ARG A 35 -3.02 2.34 -6.74
N LEU A 36 -1.93 2.00 -6.03
CA LEU A 36 -2.02 1.47 -4.67
C LEU A 36 -2.57 2.51 -3.71
N MET A 37 -2.04 3.73 -3.75
CA MET A 37 -2.52 4.83 -2.91
C MET A 37 -3.97 5.19 -3.22
N GLY A 38 -4.37 5.21 -4.49
CA GLY A 38 -5.74 5.52 -4.90
C GLY A 38 -6.75 4.52 -4.33
N VAL A 39 -6.46 3.22 -4.40
CA VAL A 39 -7.33 2.18 -3.83
C VAL A 39 -7.41 2.30 -2.31
N MET A 40 -6.28 2.52 -1.62
CA MET A 40 -6.28 2.71 -0.17
C MET A 40 -7.11 3.93 0.26
N ILE A 41 -6.99 5.05 -0.44
CA ILE A 41 -7.76 6.27 -0.15
C ILE A 41 -9.26 6.03 -0.41
N ALA A 42 -9.60 5.37 -1.52
CA ALA A 42 -10.99 5.08 -1.85
C ALA A 42 -11.65 4.19 -0.77
N GLU A 43 -10.93 3.19 -0.28
CA GLU A 43 -11.42 2.33 0.80
C GLU A 43 -11.56 3.07 2.13
N ALA A 44 -10.56 3.89 2.49
CA ALA A 44 -10.65 4.72 3.69
C ALA A 44 -11.88 5.66 3.66
N ARG A 45 -12.21 6.22 2.49
CA ARG A 45 -13.43 7.02 2.31
C ARG A 45 -14.69 6.19 2.50
N ARG A 46 -14.75 4.97 1.94
CA ARG A 46 -15.88 4.05 2.14
C ARG A 46 -16.07 3.70 3.61
N CYS A 47 -14.99 3.40 4.33
CA CYS A 47 -15.07 3.12 5.78
C CYS A 47 -15.62 4.31 6.58
N LEU A 48 -15.36 5.55 6.15
CA LEU A 48 -15.93 6.76 6.76
C LEU A 48 -17.42 6.91 6.39
N GLU A 49 -17.78 6.67 5.13
CA GLU A 49 -19.17 6.72 4.64
C GLU A 49 -20.07 5.66 5.31
N GLU A 50 -19.54 4.47 5.54
CA GLU A 50 -20.22 3.36 6.23
C GLU A 50 -20.23 3.52 7.75
N GLY A 51 -19.51 4.51 8.30
CA GLY A 51 -19.41 4.74 9.74
C GLY A 51 -18.58 3.71 10.51
N VAL A 52 -17.81 2.87 9.81
CA VAL A 52 -16.83 1.94 10.40
C VAL A 52 -15.75 2.72 11.16
N ILE A 53 -15.38 3.88 10.61
CA ILE A 53 -14.41 4.80 11.20
C ILE A 53 -15.10 6.16 11.41
N LYS A 54 -14.83 6.80 12.55
CA LYS A 54 -15.56 8.01 12.97
C LYS A 54 -14.94 9.29 12.43
N SER A 55 -13.63 9.31 12.21
CA SER A 55 -12.91 10.48 11.72
C SER A 55 -11.74 10.14 10.80
N PRO A 56 -11.35 11.03 9.87
CA PRO A 56 -10.16 10.85 9.04
C PRO A 56 -8.85 10.74 9.85
N ASP A 57 -8.78 11.39 11.01
CA ASP A 57 -7.60 11.31 11.88
C ASP A 57 -7.44 9.92 12.51
N ASP A 58 -8.54 9.20 12.78
CA ASP A 58 -8.49 7.81 13.25
C ASP A 58 -7.89 6.89 12.18
N VAL A 59 -8.20 7.12 10.90
CA VAL A 59 -7.59 6.39 9.77
C VAL A 59 -6.08 6.61 9.74
N ASP A 60 -5.67 7.88 9.84
CA ASP A 60 -4.25 8.24 9.82
C ASP A 60 -3.52 7.60 11.00
N PHE A 61 -4.06 7.73 12.21
CA PHE A 61 -3.47 7.12 13.40
C PHE A 61 -3.37 5.58 13.28
N ALA A 62 -4.43 4.91 12.82
CA ALA A 62 -4.43 3.46 12.64
C ALA A 62 -3.39 3.00 11.61
N LEU A 63 -3.20 3.75 10.52
CA LEU A 63 -2.22 3.39 9.49
C LEU A 63 -0.78 3.68 9.91
N LEU A 64 -0.54 4.78 10.64
CA LEU A 64 0.77 5.09 11.21
C LEU A 64 1.18 4.06 12.27
N SER A 65 0.27 3.69 13.16
CA SER A 65 0.57 2.79 14.29
C SER A 65 0.46 1.30 13.95
N GLY A 66 -0.43 0.92 13.03
CA GLY A 66 -0.69 -0.47 12.69
C GLY A 66 0.04 -0.92 11.43
N ALA A 67 -0.31 -0.34 10.29
CA ALA A 67 0.19 -0.78 8.97
C ALA A 67 1.59 -0.24 8.60
N GLY A 68 2.16 0.64 9.43
CA GLY A 68 3.48 1.23 9.21
C GLY A 68 3.52 2.28 8.09
N PHE A 69 2.46 3.07 7.95
CA PHE A 69 2.41 4.12 6.93
C PHE A 69 3.54 5.16 7.15
N PRO A 70 4.17 5.67 6.07
CA PRO A 70 5.33 6.55 6.21
C PRO A 70 5.03 7.81 7.01
N ALA A 71 5.65 7.95 8.19
CA ALA A 71 5.34 9.04 9.14
C ALA A 71 5.56 10.44 8.56
N PHE A 72 6.59 10.64 7.73
CA PHE A 72 6.86 11.91 7.04
C PHE A 72 5.77 12.31 6.03
N ARG A 73 4.85 11.39 5.68
CA ARG A 73 3.68 11.69 4.87
C ARG A 73 2.46 12.14 5.70
N GLY A 74 2.57 12.16 7.02
CA GLY A 74 1.57 12.67 7.97
C GLY A 74 0.38 11.73 8.21
N GLY A 75 0.06 10.86 7.25
CA GLY A 75 -1.09 9.96 7.28
C GLY A 75 -1.65 9.75 5.87
N LEU A 76 -2.50 8.75 5.66
CA LEU A 76 -3.11 8.46 4.37
C LEU A 76 -4.07 9.57 3.92
N MET A 77 -4.92 10.05 4.82
CA MET A 77 -5.92 11.10 4.57
C MET A 77 -5.23 12.46 4.43
N LYS A 78 -4.24 12.76 5.27
CA LYS A 78 -3.35 13.94 5.08
C LYS A 78 -2.57 13.89 3.77
N TYR A 79 -2.15 12.70 3.32
CA TYR A 79 -1.53 12.52 2.02
C TYR A 79 -2.52 12.76 0.87
N ALA A 80 -3.74 12.23 0.96
CA ALA A 80 -4.80 12.46 -0.02
C ALA A 80 -5.12 13.95 -0.16
N ASN A 81 -5.27 14.67 0.96
CA ASN A 81 -5.54 16.11 0.98
C ASN A 81 -4.41 16.97 0.41
N ARG A 82 -3.16 16.48 0.34
CA ARG A 82 -2.05 17.20 -0.32
C ARG A 82 -1.97 16.94 -1.82
N ARG A 83 -2.64 15.89 -2.29
CA ARG A 83 -2.67 15.48 -3.70
C ARG A 83 -3.85 16.06 -4.48
N GLY A 84 -4.94 16.37 -3.79
CA GLY A 84 -6.09 17.11 -4.33
C GLY A 84 -6.00 18.58 -3.98
#